data_AF-B1VXY1-F1
#
_entry.id   AF-B1VXY1-F1
#
_cell.length_a   1.000
_cell.length_b   1.000
_cell.length_c   1.000
_cell.angle_alpha   90.00
_cell.angle_beta   90.00
_cell.angle_gamma   90.00
#
_symmetry.space_group_name_H-M   'P 1'
#
loop_
_entity.id
_entity.type
_entity.pdbx_description
1 polymer ?
#
loop_
_entity_poly.entity_id
_entity_poly.type
_entity_poly.pdbx_seq_one_letter_code
_entity_poly.pdbx_strand_id
1 'polypeptide(L)'
;MTGVPASAAGGSGAKPVRGGKLGTAAVNQASLWNIANILTMVRLLLVPGFVLLLFHDGGYDPVWRAFAWAAFAVAMITDLFDGHLARAYNLVTDFGKIADPIADKAIMGAALVSLSVLGDLPWWITGVILARELGITLMRFWVIRHAVIPASRGGKLKTLAQGTAAGMYVLVLTGPLATLRFWVMMVAVVLTVVTGLDYVRQAVVLRRRGIAAERTAAAERTAEALRGTAGTAADAGPAAEAVAGAKDLRAAEARDAAEAER
;
A
#
# COMPACT_ATOMS: atom_id res chain seq x y z
N MET A 1 -61.58 49.83 28.65
CA MET A 1 -61.13 50.85 29.61
C MET A 1 -61.18 50.18 30.97
N THR A 2 -60.13 49.93 31.75
CA THR A 2 -58.74 50.39 31.85
C THR A 2 -58.09 49.44 32.88
N GLY A 3 -56.79 49.15 32.76
CA GLY A 3 -56.01 48.71 33.94
C GLY A 3 -55.05 47.55 33.71
N VAL A 4 -53.86 47.88 33.22
CA VAL A 4 -52.61 47.18 33.61
C VAL A 4 -52.10 47.86 34.89
N PRO A 5 -51.53 47.10 35.85
CA PRO A 5 -50.08 47.20 36.15
C PRO A 5 -49.44 45.78 36.26
N ALA A 6 -48.24 45.52 35.70
CA ALA A 6 -46.88 45.84 36.20
C ALA A 6 -46.52 45.03 37.48
N SER A 7 -45.34 44.45 37.73
CA SER A 7 -44.03 44.31 37.06
C SER A 7 -43.10 43.48 37.98
N ALA A 8 -41.95 43.04 37.46
CA ALA A 8 -40.71 42.58 38.15
C ALA A 8 -40.70 41.13 38.67
N ALA A 9 -39.64 40.31 38.57
CA ALA A 9 -38.24 40.44 38.16
C ALA A 9 -37.79 39.02 37.69
N GLY A 10 -36.88 38.80 36.75
CA GLY A 10 -35.45 39.06 36.84
C GLY A 10 -34.71 37.77 36.49
N GLY A 11 -33.67 37.83 35.65
CA GLY A 11 -32.81 36.67 35.35
C GLY A 11 -32.18 36.66 33.96
N SER A 12 -31.33 37.64 33.67
CA SER A 12 -30.39 37.62 32.56
C SER A 12 -29.36 36.51 32.74
N GLY A 13 -29.03 35.79 31.66
CA GLY A 13 -27.99 34.75 31.68
C GLY A 13 -27.85 34.00 30.37
N ALA A 14 -27.74 34.71 29.25
CA ALA A 14 -27.40 34.09 27.97
C ALA A 14 -25.89 33.77 27.89
N LYS A 15 -25.61 32.54 27.42
CA LYS A 15 -24.36 31.91 26.88
C LYS A 15 -23.57 30.98 27.83
N PRO A 16 -22.84 29.95 27.29
CA PRO A 16 -22.50 29.72 25.87
C PRO A 16 -22.75 28.30 25.31
N VAL A 17 -22.65 28.24 23.98
CA VAL A 17 -22.48 27.04 23.14
C VAL A 17 -21.32 26.18 23.64
N ARG A 18 -21.60 24.90 23.92
CA ARG A 18 -20.61 23.81 24.06
C ARG A 18 -21.29 22.58 23.42
N GLY A 19 -20.93 22.19 22.20
CA GLY A 19 -19.63 21.59 21.93
C GLY A 19 -19.62 20.16 22.47
N GLY A 20 -20.50 19.31 21.95
CA GLY A 20 -20.58 17.90 22.29
C GLY A 20 -21.13 17.14 21.08
N LYS A 21 -20.25 16.81 20.13
CA LYS A 21 -20.54 15.81 19.10
C LYS A 21 -20.83 14.51 19.82
N LEU A 22 -22.11 14.21 20.03
CA LEU A 22 -22.56 12.89 20.47
C LEU A 22 -22.21 11.91 19.35
N GLY A 23 -21.07 11.25 19.52
CA GLY A 23 -20.75 9.92 18.98
C GLY A 23 -21.22 9.61 17.58
N THR A 24 -20.86 10.43 16.59
CA THR A 24 -20.86 9.95 15.20
C THR A 24 -19.68 8.98 15.05
N ALA A 25 -19.98 7.76 14.61
CA ALA A 25 -19.07 6.64 14.39
C ALA A 25 -18.72 5.80 15.63
N ALA A 26 -19.71 5.04 16.10
CA ALA A 26 -19.44 3.63 16.39
C ALA A 26 -18.93 3.00 15.08
N VAL A 27 -17.63 3.13 14.82
CA VAL A 27 -16.95 2.37 13.78
C VAL A 27 -17.22 0.92 14.16
N ASN A 28 -17.99 0.19 13.35
CA ASN A 28 -18.12 -1.26 13.45
C ASN A 28 -16.71 -1.84 13.32
N GLN A 29 -15.99 -1.94 14.44
CA GLN A 29 -14.74 -2.66 14.51
C GLN A 29 -15.15 -4.12 14.32
N ALA A 30 -14.98 -4.61 13.09
CA ALA A 30 -15.22 -6.01 12.80
C ALA A 30 -14.42 -6.83 13.83
N SER A 31 -15.12 -7.66 14.60
CA SER A 31 -14.48 -8.51 15.61
C SER A 31 -13.37 -9.33 14.96
N LEU A 32 -12.30 -9.63 15.71
CA LEU A 32 -11.28 -10.61 15.28
C LEU A 32 -11.91 -11.96 14.94
N TRP A 33 -13.06 -12.28 15.53
CA TRP A 33 -13.91 -13.43 15.20
C TRP A 33 -14.87 -13.13 14.04
N ASN A 34 -14.36 -12.53 12.97
CA ASN A 34 -15.11 -12.43 11.72
C ASN A 34 -14.80 -13.64 10.83
N ILE A 35 -15.74 -13.97 9.96
CA ILE A 35 -15.64 -15.13 9.07
C ILE A 35 -14.39 -15.07 8.17
N ALA A 36 -13.99 -13.89 7.69
CA ALA A 36 -12.82 -13.74 6.82
C ALA A 36 -11.52 -14.06 7.57
N ASN A 37 -11.41 -13.65 8.84
CA ASN A 37 -10.24 -13.94 9.66
C ASN A 37 -10.15 -15.43 10.02
N ILE A 38 -11.27 -16.08 10.32
CA ILE A 38 -11.31 -17.54 10.57
C ILE A 38 -10.84 -18.29 9.32
N LEU A 39 -11.32 -17.90 8.13
CA LEU A 39 -10.90 -18.49 6.86
C LEU A 39 -9.39 -18.32 6.64
N THR A 40 -8.85 -17.14 6.95
CA THR A 40 -7.41 -16.84 6.86
C THR A 40 -6.59 -17.70 7.84
N MET A 41 -7.05 -17.86 9.09
CA MET A 41 -6.41 -18.72 10.08
C MET A 41 -6.43 -20.20 9.70
N VAL A 42 -7.56 -20.68 9.18
CA VAL A 42 -7.68 -22.04 8.64
C VAL A 42 -6.73 -22.24 7.47
N ARG A 43 -6.62 -21.27 6.54
CA ARG A 43 -5.62 -21.32 5.46
C ARG A 43 -4.21 -21.44 6.01
N LEU A 44 -3.85 -20.61 6.99
CA LEU A 44 -2.53 -20.63 7.59
C LEU A 44 -2.21 -21.98 8.24
N LEU A 45 -3.21 -22.63 8.85
CA LEU A 45 -3.09 -23.99 9.39
C LEU A 45 -3.03 -25.08 8.30
N LEU A 46 -3.70 -24.88 7.17
CA LEU A 46 -3.64 -25.79 6.03
C LEU A 46 -2.25 -25.80 5.38
N VAL A 47 -1.44 -24.74 5.50
CA VAL A 47 -0.07 -24.71 4.95
C VAL A 47 0.84 -25.80 5.54
N PRO A 48 1.06 -25.89 6.87
CA PRO A 48 1.85 -26.97 7.44
C PRO A 48 1.18 -28.33 7.24
N GLY A 49 -0.16 -28.40 7.28
CA GLY A 49 -0.89 -29.65 6.98
C GLY A 49 -0.61 -30.17 5.57
N PHE A 50 -0.64 -29.28 4.58
CA PHE A 50 -0.28 -29.58 3.19
C PHE A 50 1.16 -30.10 3.08
N VAL A 51 2.12 -29.43 3.73
CA VAL A 51 3.53 -29.84 3.69
C VAL A 51 3.70 -31.23 4.30
N LEU A 52 3.09 -31.49 5.47
CA LEU A 52 3.15 -32.80 6.12
C LEU A 52 2.55 -33.92 5.25
N LEU A 53 1.40 -33.66 4.62
CA LEU A 53 0.77 -34.62 3.71
C LEU A 53 1.63 -34.86 2.46
N LEU A 54 2.24 -33.81 1.91
CA LEU A 54 3.04 -33.91 0.70
C LEU A 54 4.36 -34.66 0.92
N PHE A 55 4.99 -34.53 2.08
CA PHE A 55 6.23 -35.26 2.41
C PHE A 55 5.98 -36.62 3.06
N HIS A 56 4.72 -36.98 3.33
CA HIS A 56 4.39 -38.27 3.93
C HIS A 56 4.87 -39.41 3.04
N ASP A 57 5.45 -40.44 3.67
CA ASP A 57 6.00 -41.63 3.00
C ASP A 57 6.95 -41.30 1.83
N GLY A 58 7.80 -40.29 2.02
CA GLY A 58 8.77 -39.86 1.01
C GLY A 58 8.19 -39.01 -0.13
N GLY A 59 6.88 -38.74 -0.11
CA GLY A 59 6.20 -37.79 -1.01
C GLY A 59 5.83 -38.29 -2.40
N TYR A 60 5.85 -39.61 -2.58
CA TYR A 60 5.49 -40.25 -3.85
C TYR A 60 4.30 -41.22 -3.74
N ASP A 61 3.77 -41.44 -2.55
CA ASP A 61 2.53 -42.21 -2.39
C ASP A 61 1.34 -41.46 -3.01
N PRO A 62 0.61 -42.08 -3.96
CA PRO A 62 -0.50 -41.43 -4.66
C PRO A 62 -1.66 -41.00 -3.75
N VAL A 63 -1.94 -41.75 -2.68
CA VAL A 63 -3.03 -41.47 -1.73
C VAL A 63 -2.68 -40.23 -0.92
N TRP A 64 -1.46 -40.15 -0.38
CA TRP A 64 -1.02 -38.98 0.37
C TRP A 64 -0.90 -37.73 -0.50
N ARG A 65 -0.44 -37.87 -1.75
CA ARG A 65 -0.46 -36.77 -2.72
C ARG A 65 -1.86 -36.30 -3.09
N ALA A 66 -2.85 -37.19 -3.13
CA ALA A 66 -4.25 -36.79 -3.33
C ALA A 66 -4.79 -35.99 -2.13
N PHE A 67 -4.47 -36.38 -0.90
CA PHE A 67 -4.82 -35.59 0.29
C PHE A 67 -4.10 -34.24 0.33
N ALA A 68 -2.81 -34.21 -0.01
CA ALA A 68 -2.06 -32.95 -0.14
C ALA A 68 -2.69 -32.04 -1.21
N TRP A 69 -3.06 -32.60 -2.36
CA TRP A 69 -3.77 -31.86 -3.40
C TRP A 69 -5.11 -31.31 -2.93
N ALA A 70 -5.89 -32.10 -2.19
CA ALA A 70 -7.16 -31.65 -1.65
C ALA A 70 -6.97 -30.50 -0.65
N ALA A 71 -6.00 -30.60 0.27
CA ALA A 71 -5.67 -29.53 1.21
C ALA A 71 -5.23 -28.25 0.48
N PHE A 72 -4.37 -28.38 -0.55
CA PHE A 72 -3.94 -27.28 -1.40
C PHE A 72 -5.11 -26.63 -2.15
N ALA A 73 -5.98 -27.44 -2.77
CA ALA A 73 -7.13 -26.98 -3.52
C ALA A 73 -8.12 -26.23 -2.61
N VAL A 74 -8.43 -26.79 -1.43
CA VAL A 74 -9.29 -26.13 -0.44
C VAL A 74 -8.68 -24.79 -0.03
N ALA A 75 -7.39 -24.74 0.32
CA ALA A 75 -6.73 -23.50 0.71
C ALA A 75 -6.78 -22.41 -0.39
N MET A 76 -6.54 -22.79 -1.65
CA MET A 76 -6.61 -21.91 -2.82
C MET A 76 -8.03 -21.43 -3.13
N ILE A 77 -9.04 -22.30 -2.95
CA ILE A 77 -10.44 -21.95 -3.19
C ILE A 77 -10.94 -21.00 -2.10
N THR A 78 -10.62 -21.28 -0.83
CA THR A 78 -10.99 -20.43 0.31
C THR A 78 -10.43 -19.00 0.16
N ASP A 79 -9.24 -18.84 -0.42
CA ASP A 79 -8.60 -17.54 -0.77
C ASP A 79 -9.36 -16.72 -1.81
N LEU A 80 -10.05 -17.39 -2.71
CA LEU A 80 -10.88 -16.69 -3.67
C LEU A 80 -12.17 -16.19 -3.02
N PHE A 81 -12.71 -16.96 -2.09
CA PHE A 81 -13.98 -16.67 -1.44
C PHE A 81 -13.87 -15.60 -0.34
N ASP A 82 -12.87 -15.67 0.55
CA ASP A 82 -12.68 -14.66 1.60
C ASP A 82 -12.39 -13.27 1.02
N GLY A 83 -11.62 -13.18 -0.07
CA GLY A 83 -11.34 -11.93 -0.75
C GLY A 83 -12.60 -11.30 -1.37
N HIS A 84 -13.62 -12.09 -1.71
CA HIS A 84 -14.92 -11.56 -2.11
C HIS A 84 -15.78 -11.19 -0.90
N LEU A 85 -15.80 -12.03 0.13
CA LEU A 85 -16.61 -11.83 1.33
C LEU A 85 -16.16 -10.59 2.12
N ALA A 86 -14.85 -10.41 2.33
CA ALA A 86 -14.30 -9.25 3.03
C ALA A 86 -14.66 -7.92 2.34
N ARG A 87 -14.64 -7.91 1.00
CA ARG A 87 -15.04 -6.73 0.19
C ARG A 87 -16.56 -6.49 0.20
N ALA A 88 -17.36 -7.56 0.24
CA ALA A 88 -18.82 -7.45 0.26
C ALA A 88 -19.37 -6.97 1.62
N TYR A 89 -18.73 -7.37 2.72
CA TYR A 89 -19.21 -7.08 4.08
C TYR A 89 -18.40 -6.01 4.82
N ASN A 90 -17.39 -5.40 4.17
CA ASN A 90 -16.52 -4.36 4.76
C ASN A 90 -15.87 -4.79 6.10
N LEU A 91 -15.60 -6.08 6.26
CA LEU A 91 -15.07 -6.70 7.49
C LEU A 91 -13.54 -6.59 7.53
N VAL A 92 -13.01 -5.38 7.44
CA VAL A 92 -11.57 -5.15 7.40
C VAL A 92 -11.05 -4.96 8.83
N THR A 93 -10.16 -5.85 9.27
CA THR A 93 -9.47 -5.75 10.57
C THR A 93 -7.99 -5.44 10.37
N ASP A 94 -7.34 -4.83 11.37
CA ASP A 94 -5.90 -4.55 11.29
C ASP A 94 -5.03 -5.81 11.27
N PHE A 95 -5.51 -6.90 11.91
CA PHE A 95 -4.87 -8.21 11.81
C PHE A 95 -4.96 -8.77 10.39
N GLY A 96 -6.15 -8.80 9.78
CA GLY A 96 -6.33 -9.28 8.40
C GLY A 96 -5.49 -8.52 7.39
N LYS A 97 -5.34 -7.19 7.54
CA LYS A 97 -4.46 -6.38 6.67
C LYS A 97 -3.01 -6.88 6.61
N ILE A 98 -2.51 -7.50 7.68
CA ILE A 98 -1.15 -8.03 7.77
C ILE A 98 -1.11 -9.53 7.47
N ALA A 99 -2.11 -10.28 7.95
CA ALA A 99 -2.19 -11.72 7.78
C ALA A 99 -2.51 -12.13 6.34
N ASP A 100 -3.42 -11.45 5.65
CA ASP A 100 -3.89 -11.82 4.30
C ASP A 100 -2.71 -11.86 3.31
N PRO A 101 -1.83 -10.84 3.18
CA PRO A 101 -0.74 -10.88 2.22
C PRO A 101 0.29 -12.00 2.46
N ILE A 102 0.40 -12.46 3.71
CA ILE A 102 1.27 -13.58 4.08
C ILE A 102 0.57 -14.90 3.75
N ALA A 103 -0.68 -15.07 4.18
CA ALA A 103 -1.47 -16.28 3.98
C ALA A 103 -1.73 -16.55 2.49
N ASP A 104 -2.08 -15.52 1.71
CA ASP A 104 -2.29 -15.56 0.25
C ASP A 104 -1.09 -16.14 -0.50
N LYS A 105 0.12 -15.99 0.06
CA LYS A 105 1.38 -16.42 -0.56
C LYS A 105 1.98 -17.65 0.07
N ALA A 106 1.61 -17.97 1.30
CA ALA A 106 2.17 -19.07 2.05
C ALA A 106 1.85 -20.42 1.40
N ILE A 107 0.60 -20.68 0.99
CA ILE A 107 0.23 -21.99 0.43
C ILE A 107 0.91 -22.24 -0.93
N MET A 108 0.90 -21.24 -1.81
CA MET A 108 1.54 -21.33 -3.12
C MET A 108 3.06 -21.45 -2.99
N GLY A 109 3.66 -20.65 -2.10
CA GLY A 109 5.09 -20.71 -1.84
C GLY A 109 5.51 -22.05 -1.24
N ALA A 110 4.76 -22.56 -0.27
CA ALA A 110 4.98 -23.87 0.33
C ALA A 110 4.90 -24.99 -0.72
N ALA A 111 3.93 -24.94 -1.63
CA ALA A 111 3.81 -25.90 -2.72
C ALA A 111 5.04 -25.89 -3.63
N LEU A 112 5.46 -24.72 -4.13
CA LEU A 112 6.61 -24.61 -5.04
C LEU A 112 7.93 -25.05 -4.38
N VAL A 113 8.16 -24.62 -3.14
CA VAL A 113 9.37 -25.01 -2.38
C VAL A 113 9.36 -26.51 -2.14
N SER A 114 8.25 -27.07 -1.65
CA SER A 114 8.16 -28.49 -1.33
C SER A 114 8.36 -29.37 -2.57
N LEU A 115 7.75 -28.99 -3.70
CA LEU A 115 7.94 -29.68 -4.98
C LEU A 115 9.39 -29.58 -5.48
N SER A 116 10.09 -28.48 -5.21
CA SER A 116 11.52 -28.35 -5.58
C SER A 116 12.42 -29.19 -4.68
N VAL A 117 12.09 -29.29 -3.40
CA VAL A 117 12.79 -30.15 -2.43
C VAL A 117 12.61 -31.62 -2.78
N LEU A 118 11.41 -32.03 -3.20
CA LEU A 118 11.15 -33.39 -3.70
C LEU A 118 11.88 -33.69 -5.01
N GLY A 119 12.34 -32.67 -5.74
CA GLY A 119 13.01 -32.81 -7.04
C GLY A 119 12.05 -32.81 -8.24
N ASP A 120 10.75 -32.64 -8.01
CA ASP A 120 9.73 -32.57 -9.05
C ASP A 120 9.80 -31.28 -9.87
N LEU A 121 10.29 -30.19 -9.26
CA LEU A 121 10.36 -28.88 -9.89
C LEU A 121 11.80 -28.31 -9.87
N PRO A 122 12.34 -27.84 -11.00
CA PRO A 122 13.61 -27.12 -11.02
C PRO A 122 13.58 -25.86 -10.15
N TRP A 123 14.59 -25.67 -9.31
CA TRP A 123 14.71 -24.53 -8.39
C TRP A 123 14.64 -23.16 -9.07
N TRP A 124 15.05 -23.05 -10.33
CA TRP A 124 14.96 -21.77 -11.06
C TRP A 124 13.52 -21.34 -11.30
N ILE A 125 12.57 -22.28 -11.50
CA ILE A 125 11.14 -21.96 -11.67
C ILE A 125 10.60 -21.40 -10.36
N THR A 126 10.85 -22.10 -9.25
CA THR A 126 10.47 -21.66 -7.91
C THR A 126 11.07 -20.31 -7.57
N GLY A 127 12.37 -20.12 -7.83
CA GLY A 127 13.06 -18.86 -7.61
C GLY A 127 12.42 -17.69 -8.38
N VAL A 128 12.15 -17.86 -9.68
CA VAL A 128 11.51 -16.83 -10.51
C VAL A 128 10.12 -16.47 -9.97
N ILE A 129 9.31 -17.49 -9.66
CA ILE A 129 7.94 -17.28 -9.20
C ILE A 129 7.92 -16.59 -7.83
N LEU A 130 8.69 -17.10 -6.87
CA LEU A 130 8.78 -16.53 -5.53
C LEU A 130 9.34 -15.11 -5.53
N ALA A 131 10.41 -14.86 -6.28
CA ALA A 131 11.01 -13.53 -6.39
C ALA A 131 9.98 -12.51 -6.90
N ARG A 132 9.19 -12.88 -7.90
CA ARG A 132 8.11 -12.03 -8.43
C ARG A 132 6.98 -11.85 -7.41
N GLU A 133 6.53 -12.94 -6.78
CA GLU A 133 5.44 -12.91 -5.78
C GLU A 133 5.79 -11.99 -4.61
N LEU A 134 6.96 -12.17 -4.01
CA LEU A 134 7.45 -11.34 -2.90
C LEU A 134 7.76 -9.91 -3.36
N GLY A 135 8.43 -9.75 -4.51
CA GLY A 135 8.81 -8.44 -5.03
C GLY A 135 7.62 -7.52 -5.27
N ILE A 136 6.53 -8.04 -5.86
CA ILE A 136 5.31 -7.24 -6.08
C ILE A 136 4.58 -6.95 -4.77
N THR A 137 4.56 -7.89 -3.82
CA THR A 137 3.99 -7.66 -2.50
C THR A 137 4.72 -6.54 -1.77
N LEU A 138 6.07 -6.59 -1.69
CA LEU A 138 6.88 -5.53 -1.08
C LEU A 138 6.69 -4.18 -1.79
N MET A 139 6.70 -4.19 -3.13
CA MET A 139 6.50 -2.97 -3.92
C MET A 139 5.13 -2.35 -3.65
N ARG A 140 4.07 -3.16 -3.56
CA ARG A 140 2.73 -2.69 -3.22
C ARG A 140 2.71 -2.04 -1.84
N PHE A 141 3.33 -2.65 -0.83
CA PHE A 141 3.44 -2.04 0.50
C PHE A 141 4.16 -0.69 0.49
N TRP A 142 5.21 -0.55 -0.33
CA TRP A 142 5.94 0.72 -0.47
C TRP A 142 5.14 1.79 -1.22
N VAL A 143 4.46 1.42 -2.30
CA VAL A 143 3.73 2.36 -3.17
C VAL A 143 2.42 2.84 -2.56
N ILE A 144 1.73 2.04 -1.73
CA ILE A 144 0.45 2.43 -1.10
C ILE A 144 0.54 3.78 -0.35
N ARG A 145 1.72 4.18 0.14
CA ARG A 145 1.88 5.49 0.80
C ARG A 145 1.89 6.68 -0.16
N HIS A 146 2.05 6.48 -1.47
CA HIS A 146 2.30 7.56 -2.45
C HIS A 146 1.38 7.52 -3.67
N ALA A 147 0.85 6.36 -4.08
CA ALA A 147 -0.15 6.28 -5.15
C ALA A 147 -0.92 4.95 -5.14
N VAL A 148 -2.13 4.96 -5.69
CA VAL A 148 -2.92 3.74 -5.92
C VAL A 148 -2.55 3.16 -7.28
N ILE A 149 -1.85 2.02 -7.31
CA ILE A 149 -1.61 1.27 -8.55
C ILE A 149 -2.90 0.51 -8.91
N PRO A 150 -3.52 0.76 -10.07
CA PRO A 150 -4.70 0.02 -10.50
C PRO A 150 -4.38 -1.47 -10.67
N ALA A 151 -5.31 -2.34 -10.27
CA ALA A 151 -5.14 -3.78 -10.36
C ALA A 151 -5.04 -4.23 -11.83
N SER A 152 -3.96 -4.93 -12.19
CA SER A 152 -3.80 -5.48 -13.53
C SER A 152 -4.70 -6.72 -13.72
N ARG A 153 -5.41 -6.79 -14.86
CA ARG A 153 -6.23 -7.98 -15.21
C ARG A 153 -5.40 -9.26 -15.33
N GLY A 154 -4.10 -9.12 -15.63
CA GLY A 154 -3.16 -10.24 -15.73
C GLY A 154 -2.96 -11.02 -14.42
N GLY A 155 -3.25 -10.42 -13.26
CA GLY A 155 -3.13 -11.10 -11.97
C GLY A 155 -4.03 -12.33 -11.83
N LYS A 156 -5.28 -12.27 -12.33
CA LYS A 156 -6.23 -13.39 -12.21
C LYS A 156 -5.81 -14.59 -13.05
N LEU A 157 -5.45 -14.36 -14.30
CA LEU A 157 -5.02 -15.43 -15.21
C LEU A 157 -3.74 -16.09 -14.70
N LYS A 158 -2.81 -15.30 -14.16
CA LYS A 158 -1.60 -15.80 -13.51
C LYS A 158 -1.96 -16.73 -12.35
N THR A 159 -2.79 -16.29 -11.41
CA THR A 159 -3.14 -17.11 -10.23
C THR A 159 -3.80 -18.43 -10.63
N LEU A 160 -4.71 -18.41 -11.61
CA LEU A 160 -5.32 -19.63 -12.13
C LEU A 160 -4.29 -20.55 -12.77
N ALA A 161 -3.48 -20.05 -13.71
CA ALA A 161 -2.46 -20.85 -14.38
C ALA A 161 -1.46 -21.45 -13.38
N GLN A 162 -1.00 -20.67 -12.41
CA GLN A 162 -0.02 -21.10 -11.42
C GLN A 162 -0.63 -22.09 -10.41
N GLY A 163 -1.87 -21.88 -9.96
CA GLY A 163 -2.59 -22.81 -9.09
C GLY A 163 -2.88 -24.14 -9.78
N THR A 164 -3.31 -24.11 -11.04
CA THR A 164 -3.49 -25.33 -11.84
C THR A 164 -2.17 -26.05 -12.06
N ALA A 165 -1.10 -25.33 -12.43
CA ALA A 165 0.22 -25.91 -12.60
C ALA A 165 0.70 -26.60 -11.32
N ALA A 166 0.72 -25.88 -10.20
CA ALA A 166 1.15 -26.41 -8.91
C ALA A 166 0.29 -27.62 -8.50
N GLY A 167 -1.03 -27.54 -8.62
CA GLY A 167 -1.94 -28.66 -8.34
C GLY A 167 -1.64 -29.90 -9.19
N MET A 168 -1.37 -29.74 -10.48
CA MET A 168 -0.97 -30.86 -11.34
C MET A 168 0.37 -31.48 -10.91
N TYR A 169 1.31 -30.67 -10.41
CA TYR A 169 2.56 -31.18 -9.86
C TYR A 169 2.39 -31.85 -8.50
N VAL A 170 1.41 -31.45 -7.68
CA VAL A 170 1.13 -32.11 -6.40
C VAL A 170 0.57 -33.53 -6.61
N LEU A 171 -0.18 -33.80 -7.67
CA LEU A 171 -0.69 -35.14 -7.97
C LEU A 171 0.37 -36.05 -8.61
N VAL A 172 0.28 -37.37 -8.36
CA VAL A 172 1.02 -38.37 -9.16
C VAL A 172 0.31 -38.51 -10.51
N LEU A 173 0.71 -37.71 -11.49
CA LEU A 173 0.20 -37.81 -12.86
C LEU A 173 1.09 -38.72 -13.71
N THR A 174 0.46 -39.58 -14.51
CA THR A 174 1.14 -40.45 -15.49
C THR A 174 0.66 -40.14 -16.92
N GLY A 175 1.44 -40.55 -17.92
CA GLY A 175 1.06 -40.44 -19.34
C GLY A 175 0.98 -38.98 -19.85
N PRO A 176 0.03 -38.66 -20.76
CA PRO A 176 -0.08 -37.34 -21.37
C PRO A 176 -0.25 -36.19 -20.37
N LEU A 177 -0.93 -36.45 -19.24
CA LEU A 177 -1.12 -35.45 -18.18
C LEU A 177 0.20 -35.05 -17.51
N ALA A 178 1.16 -35.98 -17.41
CA ALA A 178 2.49 -35.70 -16.89
C ALA A 178 3.33 -34.82 -17.83
N THR A 179 3.03 -34.83 -19.13
CA THR A 179 3.65 -33.91 -20.10
C THR A 179 2.93 -32.56 -20.07
N LEU A 180 1.60 -32.58 -19.99
CA LEU A 180 0.79 -31.37 -19.93
C LEU A 180 1.14 -30.49 -18.72
N ARG A 181 1.38 -31.07 -17.53
CA ARG A 181 1.74 -30.30 -16.32
C ARG A 181 2.94 -29.39 -16.56
N PHE A 182 3.94 -29.85 -17.33
CA PHE A 182 5.13 -29.07 -17.65
C PHE A 182 4.77 -27.83 -18.47
N TRP A 183 3.99 -28.00 -19.54
CA TRP A 183 3.55 -26.89 -20.39
C TRP A 183 2.69 -25.89 -19.62
N VAL A 184 1.78 -26.37 -18.76
CA VAL A 184 0.96 -25.50 -17.90
C VAL A 184 1.85 -24.70 -16.93
N MET A 185 2.89 -25.31 -16.36
CA MET A 185 3.87 -24.61 -15.54
C MET A 185 4.68 -23.57 -16.33
N MET A 186 5.10 -23.89 -17.55
CA MET A 186 5.80 -22.92 -18.41
C MET A 186 4.93 -21.72 -18.76
N VAL A 187 3.63 -21.94 -19.05
CA VAL A 187 2.66 -20.85 -19.23
C VAL A 187 2.55 -20.01 -17.96
N ALA A 188 2.49 -20.64 -16.79
CA ALA A 188 2.45 -19.93 -15.51
C ALA A 188 3.72 -19.08 -15.29
N VAL A 189 4.90 -19.59 -15.63
CA VAL A 189 6.17 -18.84 -15.57
C VAL A 189 6.15 -17.65 -16.52
N VAL A 190 5.76 -17.85 -17.78
CA VAL A 190 5.69 -16.77 -18.78
C VAL A 190 4.73 -15.67 -18.30
N LEU A 191 3.53 -16.03 -17.85
CA LEU A 191 2.57 -15.07 -17.30
C LEU A 191 3.13 -14.35 -16.06
N THR A 192 3.88 -15.07 -15.22
CA THR A 192 4.54 -14.51 -14.04
C THR A 192 5.56 -13.44 -14.42
N VAL A 193 6.42 -13.74 -15.40
CA VAL A 193 7.45 -12.83 -15.89
C VAL A 193 6.82 -11.63 -16.59
N VAL A 194 5.91 -11.83 -17.53
CA VAL A 194 5.24 -10.74 -18.28
C VAL A 194 4.53 -9.79 -17.31
N THR A 195 3.71 -10.31 -16.41
CA THR A 195 3.04 -9.47 -15.42
C THR A 195 4.03 -8.82 -14.44
N GLY A 196 5.13 -9.49 -14.11
CA GLY A 196 6.21 -8.93 -13.30
C GLY A 196 6.84 -7.70 -13.94
N LEU A 197 7.19 -7.80 -15.23
CA LEU A 197 7.77 -6.70 -16.00
C LEU A 197 6.81 -5.52 -16.13
N ASP A 198 5.51 -5.77 -16.35
CA ASP A 198 4.48 -4.73 -16.39
C ASP A 198 4.43 -3.93 -15.07
N TYR A 199 4.50 -4.62 -13.93
CA TYR A 199 4.51 -3.98 -12.62
C TYR A 199 5.78 -3.15 -12.40
N VAL A 200 6.95 -3.66 -12.77
CA VAL A 200 8.21 -2.92 -12.68
C VAL A 200 8.16 -1.65 -13.54
N ARG A 201 7.64 -1.74 -14.77
CA ARG A 201 7.46 -0.58 -15.65
C ARG A 201 6.58 0.49 -14.99
N GLN A 202 5.45 0.10 -14.41
CA GLN A 202 4.55 1.01 -13.71
C GLN A 202 5.23 1.69 -12.50
N ALA A 203 5.99 0.93 -11.73
CA ALA A 203 6.72 1.46 -10.57
C ALA A 203 7.79 2.49 -10.99
N VAL A 204 8.55 2.21 -12.06
CA VAL A 204 9.55 3.15 -12.59
C VAL A 204 8.89 4.44 -13.08
N VAL A 205 7.77 4.35 -13.80
CA VAL A 205 7.02 5.53 -14.26
C VAL A 205 6.51 6.36 -13.09
N LEU A 206 5.99 5.70 -12.05
CA LEU A 206 5.50 6.39 -10.86
C LEU A 206 6.63 7.12 -10.11
N ARG A 207 7.79 6.48 -9.94
CA ARG A 207 8.97 7.10 -9.31
C ARG A 207 9.43 8.34 -10.08
N ARG A 208 9.42 8.31 -11.41
CA ARG A 208 9.78 9.47 -12.25
C ARG A 208 8.80 10.63 -12.06
N ARG A 209 7.50 10.35 -11.97
CA ARG A 209 6.47 11.37 -11.73
C ARG A 209 6.57 11.99 -10.33
N GLY A 210 6.88 11.19 -9.31
CA GLY A 210 7.11 11.68 -7.94
C GLY A 210 8.28 12.67 -7.86
N ILE A 211 9.43 12.31 -8.45
CA ILE A 211 10.61 13.19 -8.49
C ILE A 211 10.30 14.49 -9.25
N ALA A 212 9.51 14.43 -10.33
CA ALA A 212 9.11 15.62 -11.08
C ALA A 212 8.22 16.55 -10.23
N ALA A 213 7.25 15.99 -9.50
CA ALA A 213 6.34 16.74 -8.63
C ALA A 213 7.07 17.40 -7.45
N GLU A 214 8.03 16.70 -6.84
CA GLU A 214 8.87 17.26 -5.77
C GLU A 214 9.71 18.45 -6.26
N ARG A 215 10.23 18.37 -7.49
CA ARG A 215 11.00 19.46 -8.11
C ARG A 215 10.13 20.69 -8.39
N THR A 216 8.91 20.51 -8.90
CA THR A 216 7.97 21.63 -9.10
C THR A 216 7.58 22.26 -7.77
N ALA A 217 7.27 21.45 -6.75
CA ALA A 217 6.93 21.98 -5.42
C ALA A 217 8.12 22.67 -4.72
N ALA A 218 9.36 22.23 -4.97
CA ALA A 218 10.56 22.93 -4.49
C ALA A 218 10.78 24.26 -5.22
N ALA A 219 10.56 24.29 -6.54
CA ALA A 219 10.65 25.50 -7.34
C ALA A 219 9.59 26.54 -6.93
N GLU A 220 8.35 26.13 -6.70
CA GLU A 220 7.26 26.99 -6.24
C GLU A 220 7.56 27.60 -4.86
N ARG A 221 8.00 26.78 -3.89
CA ARG A 221 8.42 27.27 -2.56
C ARG A 221 9.57 28.27 -2.64
N THR A 222 10.52 28.04 -3.53
CA THR A 222 11.64 28.96 -3.75
C THR A 222 11.16 30.27 -4.37
N ALA A 223 10.27 30.20 -5.38
CA ALA A 223 9.68 31.38 -6.00
C ALA A 223 8.83 32.20 -5.03
N GLU A 224 8.08 31.55 -4.14
CA GLU A 224 7.28 32.19 -3.10
C GLU A 224 8.15 32.88 -2.06
N ALA A 225 9.23 32.24 -1.61
CA ALA A 225 10.21 32.84 -0.70
C ALA A 225 10.85 34.11 -1.31
N LEU A 226 11.24 34.07 -2.58
CA LEU A 226 11.80 35.22 -3.29
C LEU A 226 10.80 36.37 -3.44
N ARG A 227 9.53 36.06 -3.72
CA ARG A 227 8.45 37.07 -3.77
C ARG A 227 8.18 37.70 -2.40
N GLY A 228 8.20 36.91 -1.33
CA GLY A 228 8.06 37.40 0.04
C GLY A 228 9.17 38.40 0.40
N THR A 229 10.43 38.06 0.12
CA THR A 229 11.57 38.96 0.37
C THR A 229 11.51 40.26 -0.44
N ALA A 230 11.05 40.20 -1.70
CA ALA A 230 10.88 41.40 -2.53
C ALA A 230 9.74 42.30 -2.03
N GLY A 231 8.64 41.72 -1.55
CA GLY A 231 7.54 42.46 -0.92
C GLY A 231 7.95 43.18 0.36
N THR A 232 8.74 42.53 1.22
CA THR A 232 9.26 43.15 2.46
C THR A 232 10.25 44.28 2.18
N ALA A 233 11.07 44.16 1.12
CA ALA A 233 11.98 45.22 0.70
C ALA A 233 11.24 46.44 0.10
N ALA A 234 10.11 46.22 -0.58
CA ALA A 234 9.26 47.29 -1.13
C ALA A 234 8.42 48.01 -0.06
N ASP A 235 8.01 47.30 1.00
CA ASP A 235 7.22 47.87 2.12
C ASP A 235 8.10 48.61 3.16
N ALA A 236 9.43 48.42 3.13
CA ALA A 236 10.41 49.23 3.87
C ALA A 236 10.57 50.68 3.33
N GLY A 237 9.64 51.12 2.48
CA GLY A 237 9.64 52.34 1.68
C GLY A 237 9.96 53.67 2.38
N PRO A 238 9.79 53.87 3.70
CA PRO A 238 10.25 55.11 4.34
C PRO A 238 11.70 55.05 4.89
N ALA A 239 12.26 53.87 5.14
CA ALA A 239 13.54 53.72 5.83
C ALA A 239 14.75 53.78 4.88
N ALA A 240 14.58 53.36 3.63
CA ALA A 240 15.65 53.38 2.63
C ALA A 240 15.99 54.81 2.15
N GLU A 241 14.99 55.71 2.05
CA GLU A 241 15.21 57.12 1.72
C GLU A 241 15.92 57.88 2.85
N ALA A 242 15.63 57.54 4.12
CA ALA A 242 16.28 58.18 5.27
C ALA A 242 17.79 57.87 5.37
N VAL A 243 18.23 56.69 4.92
CA VAL A 243 19.65 56.30 4.91
C VAL A 243 20.41 56.94 3.74
N ALA A 244 19.75 57.18 2.61
CA ALA A 244 20.35 57.91 1.49
C ALA A 244 20.57 59.39 1.85
N GLY A 245 19.57 60.06 2.45
CA GLY A 245 19.71 61.45 2.90
C GLY A 245 20.78 61.66 3.97
N ALA A 246 20.99 60.68 4.87
CA ALA A 246 22.03 60.75 5.89
C ALA A 246 23.47 60.61 5.34
N LYS A 247 23.64 59.94 4.19
CA LYS A 247 24.94 59.87 3.50
C LYS A 247 25.27 61.16 2.76
N ASP A 248 24.27 61.81 2.17
CA ASP A 248 24.47 63.08 1.45
C ASP A 248 24.78 64.24 2.41
N LEU A 249 24.16 64.27 3.59
CA LEU A 249 24.48 65.24 4.66
C LEU A 249 25.92 65.09 5.17
N ARG A 250 26.39 63.86 5.42
CA ARG A 250 27.78 63.61 5.84
C ARG A 250 28.81 63.92 4.75
N ALA A 251 28.44 63.77 3.48
CA ALA A 251 29.30 64.12 2.36
C ALA A 251 29.41 65.64 2.16
N ALA A 252 28.36 66.40 2.51
CA ALA A 252 28.39 67.86 2.53
C ALA A 252 29.23 68.41 3.69
N GLU A 253 29.03 67.90 4.92
CA GLU A 253 29.81 68.32 6.11
C GLU A 253 31.32 68.04 5.96
N ALA A 254 31.68 66.95 5.27
CA ALA A 254 33.09 66.63 4.98
C ALA A 254 33.73 67.54 3.93
N ARG A 255 32.94 68.18 3.06
CA ARG A 255 33.42 69.16 2.07
C ARG A 255 33.59 70.54 2.71
N ASP A 256 32.65 70.96 3.55
CA ASP A 256 32.72 72.23 4.27
C ASP A 256 33.89 72.25 5.28
N ALA A 257 34.18 71.12 5.93
CA ALA A 257 35.34 70.98 6.81
C ALA A 257 36.69 71.09 6.05
N ALA A 258 36.74 70.69 4.78
CA ALA A 258 37.94 70.75 3.95
C ALA A 258 38.20 72.14 3.34
N GLU A 259 37.15 72.97 3.21
CA GLU A 259 37.28 74.36 2.75
C GLU A 259 37.65 75.33 3.87
N ALA A 260 37.36 75.00 5.14
CA ALA A 260 37.73 75.81 6.30
C ALA A 260 39.22 75.72 6.72
N GLU A 261 39.98 74.77 6.15
CA GLU A 261 41.42 74.57 6.42
C GLU A 261 42.34 75.18 5.33
N ARG A 262 41.81 75.99 4.39
CA ARG A 262 42.58 76.74 3.38
C ARG A 262 42.57 78.24 3.64
#